data_AF-A0A9D8L3R9-F1
#
_entry.id   AF-A0A9D8L3R9-F1
#
_cell.length_a   1.000
_cell.length_b   1.000
_cell.length_c   1.000
_cell.angle_alpha   90.00
_cell.angle_beta   90.00
_cell.angle_gamma   90.00
#
_symmetry.space_group_name_H-M   'P 1'
#
loop_
_entity.id
_entity.type
_entity.pdbx_description
1 polymer ?
#
loop_
_entity_poly.entity_id
_entity_poly.type
_entity_poly.pdbx_seq_one_letter_code
_entity_poly.pdbx_strand_id
1 'polypeptide(L)'
;LDVARDPRWGRSVEGPGEDPLVGARFARAQVRGLQGDDFAGEGRLAACAKHFVAYGAVTAGRDYAPVDISRRTLEEVYLPPFRAAVEAGVATLMPAFTDLDGIPFTAHRAMITGRLREEWGFDGVVISDFGAIGELIRHGVAADLAEAAALALNAGVDIDMMAGAYEKGLPEALERGLVTVATLDAAVTRVLGLKERLGLFADPYRRCRGEGTEDAEGKGGRRRLAREAGRRALVLLKNEGGLLPLGEGARRIAVIGPLADAAVEMIGPWASDGKRAPAVSVLAGLREVFPRAEIVHAEGVPLTQDGTDGIAAAVDAARDADCVILCVGEAAEMSGEAASRTKIDLPGSQSALLDAVAATGKPLVVLLFSGRPLAVPEMFERAGAVIACGFPGSEAGHAIADVIIGREGPTGRLPTTWPRHVGQVPIFLAERSGGRPENPADKYTSKYLDMPNSPLFPFGAGLGYGEVVFADLKADVGEAIEAS
;
A
#
# COMPACT_ATOMS: atom_id res chain seq x y z
N LEU A 1 0.72 3.26 7.62
CA LEU A 1 0.29 2.28 8.65
C LEU A 1 -1.23 2.16 8.74
N ASP A 2 -1.96 2.98 7.99
CA ASP A 2 -3.42 2.95 7.94
C ASP A 2 -3.93 1.59 7.47
N VAL A 3 -4.78 0.97 8.29
CA VAL A 3 -5.59 -0.18 7.89
C VAL A 3 -6.60 0.30 6.85
N ALA A 4 -6.72 -0.42 5.73
CA ALA A 4 -7.66 -0.08 4.66
C ALA A 4 -8.58 -1.26 4.37
N ARG A 5 -9.90 -1.01 4.35
CA ARG A 5 -10.96 -2.01 4.04
C ARG A 5 -11.83 -1.58 2.86
N ASP A 6 -11.42 -0.53 2.16
CA ASP A 6 -12.09 0.00 0.99
C ASP A 6 -11.09 0.10 -0.19
N PRO A 7 -11.15 -0.82 -1.17
CA PRO A 7 -10.23 -0.82 -2.30
C PRO A 7 -10.40 0.39 -3.23
N ARG A 8 -11.49 1.18 -3.09
CA ARG A 8 -11.66 2.41 -3.87
C ARG A 8 -10.64 3.47 -3.48
N TRP A 9 -10.19 3.48 -2.23
CA TRP A 9 -9.23 4.46 -1.71
C TRP A 9 -7.85 4.24 -2.35
N GLY A 10 -7.34 5.29 -3.00
CA GLY A 10 -6.08 5.23 -3.73
C GLY A 10 -4.87 4.91 -2.86
N ARG A 11 -4.85 5.38 -1.61
CA ARG A 11 -3.72 5.20 -0.70
C ARG A 11 -3.67 3.82 -0.04
N SER A 12 -4.59 2.91 -0.37
CA SER A 12 -4.51 1.51 0.09
C SER A 12 -3.17 0.84 -0.32
N VAL A 13 -2.58 1.28 -1.43
CA VAL A 13 -1.23 0.88 -1.90
C VAL A 13 -0.09 1.25 -0.93
N GLU A 14 -0.28 2.27 -0.09
CA GLU A 14 0.71 2.75 0.88
C GLU A 14 0.66 1.97 2.21
N GLY A 15 -0.40 1.17 2.39
CA GLY A 15 -0.75 0.52 3.66
C GLY A 15 -0.36 -0.96 3.73
N PRO A 16 -0.39 -1.54 4.94
CA PRO A 16 -0.09 -2.96 5.16
C PRO A 16 -1.28 -3.90 4.89
N GLY A 17 -2.41 -3.41 4.38
CA GLY A 17 -3.63 -4.17 4.15
C GLY A 17 -4.72 -3.94 5.20
N GLU A 18 -5.54 -4.97 5.45
CA GLU A 18 -6.79 -4.84 6.22
C GLU A 18 -6.75 -5.38 7.67
N ASP A 19 -5.64 -6.03 8.04
CA ASP A 19 -5.48 -6.72 9.32
C ASP A 19 -4.60 -5.91 10.31
N PRO A 20 -5.10 -5.62 11.53
CA PRO A 20 -4.34 -4.85 12.52
C PRO A 20 -3.08 -5.55 13.01
N LEU A 21 -3.05 -6.88 13.07
CA LEU A 21 -1.86 -7.62 13.52
C LEU A 21 -0.74 -7.55 12.48
N VAL A 22 -1.06 -7.75 11.20
CA VAL A 22 -0.12 -7.53 10.09
C VAL A 22 0.36 -6.07 10.09
N GLY A 23 -0.54 -5.10 10.23
CA GLY A 23 -0.18 -3.69 10.33
C GLY A 23 0.81 -3.39 11.46
N ALA A 24 0.59 -3.95 12.65
CA ALA A 24 1.50 -3.83 13.78
C ALA A 24 2.89 -4.47 13.51
N ARG A 25 2.94 -5.60 12.80
CA ARG A 25 4.22 -6.23 12.42
C ARG A 25 5.00 -5.36 11.43
N PHE A 26 4.33 -4.81 10.42
CA PHE A 26 4.94 -3.86 9.48
C PHE A 26 5.43 -2.61 10.19
N ALA A 27 4.65 -2.05 11.12
CA ALA A 27 5.04 -0.89 11.92
C ALA A 27 6.38 -1.13 12.65
N ARG A 28 6.49 -2.22 13.41
CA ARG A 28 7.74 -2.54 14.14
C ARG A 28 8.91 -2.77 13.18
N ALA A 29 8.68 -3.47 12.07
CA ALA A 29 9.74 -3.77 11.10
C ALA A 29 10.25 -2.50 10.40
N GLN A 30 9.36 -1.62 9.95
CA GLN A 30 9.73 -0.37 9.28
C GLN A 30 10.46 0.58 10.22
N VAL A 31 9.95 0.77 11.45
CA VAL A 31 10.61 1.62 12.45
C VAL A 31 12.02 1.12 12.73
N ARG A 32 12.20 -0.17 13.03
CA ARG A 32 13.52 -0.75 13.30
C ARG A 32 14.46 -0.68 12.09
N GLY A 33 13.95 -0.93 10.88
CA GLY A 33 14.75 -0.92 9.66
C GLY A 33 15.30 0.47 9.33
N LEU A 34 14.44 1.49 9.37
CA LEU A 34 14.80 2.87 9.05
C LEU A 34 15.67 3.51 10.13
N GLN A 35 15.30 3.31 11.39
CA GLN A 35 15.84 4.07 12.50
C GLN A 35 16.96 3.36 13.25
N GLY A 36 16.89 2.03 13.35
CA GLY A 36 17.74 1.27 14.27
C GLY A 36 17.56 1.71 15.73
N ASP A 37 18.48 1.26 16.59
CA ASP A 37 18.51 1.64 18.01
C ASP A 37 19.34 2.92 18.25
N ASP A 38 20.28 3.22 17.34
CA ASP A 38 21.13 4.42 17.37
C ASP A 38 20.70 5.43 16.28
N PHE A 39 20.03 6.50 16.70
CA PHE A 39 19.59 7.61 15.85
C PHE A 39 20.74 8.34 15.16
N ALA A 40 21.93 8.26 15.74
CA ALA A 40 23.14 8.87 15.23
C ALA A 40 23.96 7.91 14.35
N GLY A 41 23.52 6.67 14.16
CA GLY A 41 24.21 5.67 13.37
C GLY A 41 24.26 6.01 11.88
N GLU A 42 25.29 5.51 11.20
CA GLU A 42 25.44 5.63 9.75
C GLU A 42 24.26 4.96 9.02
N GLY A 43 23.71 5.64 8.01
CA GLY A 43 22.56 5.16 7.25
C GLY A 43 21.22 5.13 8.01
N ARG A 44 21.14 5.68 9.23
CA ARG A 44 19.91 5.72 10.04
C ARG A 44 19.10 7.00 9.84
N LEU A 45 17.79 6.85 9.77
CA LEU A 45 16.81 7.92 9.57
C LEU A 45 15.73 7.89 10.66
N ALA A 46 15.32 9.07 11.12
CA ALA A 46 14.14 9.20 11.99
C ALA A 46 12.89 8.75 11.21
N ALA A 47 12.25 7.68 11.66
CA ALA A 47 11.03 7.17 11.05
C ALA A 47 9.82 8.05 11.44
N CYS A 48 8.87 8.19 10.52
CA CYS A 48 7.61 8.90 10.73
C CYS A 48 6.41 7.94 10.57
N ALA A 49 5.71 7.64 11.66
CA ALA A 49 4.49 6.84 11.60
C ALA A 49 3.33 7.69 11.07
N LYS A 50 2.66 7.23 10.01
CA LYS A 50 1.55 7.96 9.38
C LYS A 50 0.44 7.08 8.81
N HIS A 51 -0.80 7.58 8.70
CA HIS A 51 -1.28 8.90 9.16
C HIS A 51 -2.22 8.75 10.37
N PHE A 52 -1.84 9.31 11.52
CA PHE A 52 -2.51 9.08 12.79
C PHE A 52 -3.84 9.86 12.90
N VAL A 53 -5.02 9.22 12.88
CA VAL A 53 -5.25 7.77 12.70
C VAL A 53 -6.54 7.51 11.92
N ALA A 54 -6.76 6.25 11.54
CA ALA A 54 -7.97 5.78 10.87
C ALA A 54 -8.22 6.40 9.48
N TYR A 55 -7.20 6.96 8.83
CA TYR A 55 -7.35 7.59 7.53
C TYR A 55 -7.86 6.62 6.46
N GLY A 56 -7.48 5.35 6.53
CA GLY A 56 -8.00 4.32 5.62
C GLY A 56 -9.48 3.98 5.76
N ALA A 57 -10.20 4.60 6.70
CA ALA A 57 -11.63 4.46 6.93
C ALA A 57 -12.47 5.55 6.22
N VAL A 58 -11.86 6.34 5.33
CA VAL A 58 -12.52 7.44 4.61
C VAL A 58 -13.86 7.03 3.98
N THR A 59 -14.86 7.89 4.15
CA THR A 59 -16.22 7.62 3.65
C THR A 59 -16.24 7.44 2.13
N ALA A 60 -16.85 6.33 1.69
CA ALA A 60 -16.96 5.93 0.28
C ALA A 60 -15.61 5.77 -0.44
N GLY A 61 -14.53 5.53 0.30
CA GLY A 61 -13.19 5.35 -0.25
C GLY A 61 -12.66 6.60 -0.97
N ARG A 62 -13.22 7.78 -0.69
CA ARG A 62 -12.77 9.06 -1.26
C ARG A 62 -11.70 9.65 -0.38
N ASP A 63 -10.55 9.91 -0.96
CA ASP A 63 -9.45 10.50 -0.21
C ASP A 63 -9.86 11.81 0.50
N TYR A 64 -9.30 12.02 1.69
CA TYR A 64 -9.61 13.14 2.61
C TYR A 64 -11.06 13.22 3.13
N ALA A 65 -11.96 12.32 2.70
CA ALA A 65 -13.34 12.35 3.17
C ALA A 65 -13.44 12.08 4.68
N PRO A 66 -14.48 12.59 5.34
CA PRO A 66 -14.67 12.39 6.78
C PRO A 66 -14.65 10.92 7.20
N VAL A 67 -14.24 10.68 8.44
CA VAL A 67 -14.22 9.35 9.07
C VAL A 67 -15.16 9.34 10.27
N ASP A 68 -16.11 8.41 10.24
CA ASP A 68 -17.04 8.13 11.34
C ASP A 68 -16.98 6.63 11.65
N ILE A 69 -16.42 6.29 12.81
CA ILE A 69 -16.27 4.90 13.25
C ILE A 69 -16.51 4.80 14.75
N SER A 70 -17.05 3.65 15.20
CA SER A 70 -17.20 3.42 16.64
C SER A 70 -15.85 3.40 17.35
N ARG A 71 -15.81 3.85 18.61
CA ARG A 71 -14.65 3.71 19.48
C ARG A 71 -14.09 2.29 19.49
N ARG A 72 -14.95 1.27 19.52
CA ARG A 72 -14.50 -0.13 19.49
C ARG A 72 -13.70 -0.42 18.22
N THR A 73 -14.19 0.00 17.05
CA THR A 73 -13.48 -0.18 15.79
C THR A 73 -12.15 0.57 15.78
N LEU A 74 -12.13 1.80 16.28
CA LEU A 74 -10.90 2.58 16.42
C LEU A 74 -9.84 1.83 17.24
N GLU A 75 -10.21 1.34 18.42
CA GLU A 75 -9.32 0.64 19.36
C GLU A 75 -8.86 -0.74 18.84
N GLU A 76 -9.77 -1.54 18.29
CA GLU A 76 -9.48 -2.91 17.88
C GLU A 76 -8.81 -2.99 16.50
N VAL A 77 -9.01 -2.00 15.62
CA VAL A 77 -8.60 -2.08 14.21
C VAL A 77 -7.59 -1.01 13.82
N TYR A 78 -7.84 0.26 14.14
CA TYR A 78 -7.06 1.36 13.53
C TYR A 78 -5.91 1.86 14.39
N LEU A 79 -6.02 1.81 15.73
CA LEU A 79 -4.95 2.19 16.65
C LEU A 79 -3.80 1.17 16.78
N PRO A 80 -4.00 -0.17 16.70
CA PRO A 80 -2.94 -1.14 16.98
C PRO A 80 -1.65 -0.96 16.16
N PRO A 81 -1.67 -0.67 14.84
CA PRO A 81 -0.45 -0.43 14.09
C PRO A 81 0.35 0.78 14.58
N PHE A 82 -0.33 1.87 14.98
CA PHE A 82 0.32 3.08 15.50
C PHE A 82 0.87 2.87 16.89
N ARG A 83 0.12 2.17 17.77
CA ARG A 83 0.63 1.76 19.08
C ARG A 83 1.91 0.93 18.94
N ALA A 84 1.93 -0.01 18.00
CA ALA A 84 3.11 -0.83 17.73
C ALA A 84 4.32 -0.01 17.21
N ALA A 85 4.08 1.07 16.46
CA ALA A 85 5.13 2.01 16.04
C ALA A 85 5.70 2.80 17.23
N VAL A 86 4.84 3.28 18.14
CA VAL A 86 5.25 3.98 19.36
C VAL A 86 6.05 3.05 20.28
N GLU A 87 5.58 1.83 20.51
CA GLU A 87 6.29 0.81 21.29
C GLU A 87 7.61 0.38 20.63
N ALA A 88 7.77 0.56 19.31
CA ALA A 88 9.02 0.36 18.60
C ALA A 88 9.96 1.58 18.65
N GLY A 89 9.56 2.67 19.32
CA GLY A 89 10.35 3.87 19.51
C GLY A 89 10.41 4.79 18.29
N VAL A 90 9.34 4.88 17.49
CA VAL A 90 9.30 5.78 16.31
C VAL A 90 9.64 7.24 16.69
N ALA A 91 10.50 7.90 15.92
CA ALA A 91 10.93 9.28 16.18
C ALA A 91 9.80 10.30 16.08
N THR A 92 9.00 10.16 15.02
CA THR A 92 8.02 11.16 14.65
C THR A 92 6.71 10.51 14.24
N LEU A 93 5.64 11.30 14.30
CA LEU A 93 4.29 10.87 13.94
C LEU A 93 3.58 11.99 13.21
N MET A 94 2.83 11.63 12.17
CA MET A 94 2.09 12.57 11.34
C MET A 94 0.59 12.32 11.48
N PRO A 95 -0.21 13.30 11.94
CA PRO A 95 -1.66 13.19 12.00
C PRO A 95 -2.30 13.04 10.61
N ALA A 96 -3.46 12.40 10.55
CA ALA A 96 -4.26 12.30 9.32
C ALA A 96 -4.88 13.64 8.92
N PHE A 97 -5.21 13.77 7.63
CA PHE A 97 -6.01 14.88 7.11
C PHE A 97 -7.46 14.87 7.61
N THR A 98 -7.99 13.69 7.93
CA THR A 98 -9.41 13.50 8.22
C THR A 98 -9.79 14.03 9.60
N ASP A 99 -11.10 14.17 9.82
CA ASP A 99 -11.65 14.23 11.15
C ASP A 99 -11.88 12.82 11.72
N LEU A 100 -12.13 12.77 13.02
CA LEU A 100 -12.73 11.64 13.71
C LEU A 100 -13.77 12.21 14.68
N ASP A 101 -14.99 11.69 14.62
CA ASP A 101 -16.12 12.22 15.40
C ASP A 101 -16.31 13.75 15.23
N GLY A 102 -16.01 14.26 14.03
CA GLY A 102 -16.12 15.68 13.67
C GLY A 102 -14.96 16.58 14.12
N ILE A 103 -13.90 16.03 14.70
CA ILE A 103 -12.71 16.78 15.12
C ILE A 103 -11.53 16.47 14.17
N PRO A 104 -11.02 17.45 13.41
CA PRO A 104 -9.84 17.26 12.55
C PRO A 104 -8.63 16.77 13.33
N PHE A 105 -7.93 15.74 12.85
CA PHE A 105 -6.84 15.12 13.60
C PHE A 105 -5.72 16.09 13.98
N THR A 106 -5.39 17.02 13.09
CA THR A 106 -4.39 18.08 13.34
C THR A 106 -4.75 18.99 14.53
N ALA A 107 -6.02 19.05 14.96
CA ALA A 107 -6.49 19.77 16.15
C ALA A 107 -6.98 18.84 17.27
N HIS A 108 -6.81 17.52 17.15
CA HIS A 108 -7.46 16.54 18.01
C HIS A 108 -6.66 16.27 19.31
N ARG A 109 -6.69 17.23 20.25
CA ARG A 109 -5.94 17.17 21.53
C ARG A 109 -6.12 15.86 22.31
N ALA A 110 -7.35 15.34 22.39
CA ALA A 110 -7.61 14.10 23.13
C ALA A 110 -6.86 12.89 22.56
N MET A 111 -6.60 12.86 21.25
CA MET A 111 -5.85 11.79 20.60
C MET A 111 -4.35 12.07 20.57
N ILE A 112 -3.93 13.29 20.22
CA ILE A 112 -2.51 13.62 20.11
C ILE A 112 -1.86 13.78 21.49
N THR A 113 -2.47 14.54 22.39
CA THR A 113 -1.92 14.72 23.75
C THR A 113 -2.37 13.58 24.66
N GLY A 114 -3.68 13.35 24.78
CA GLY A 114 -4.23 12.35 25.71
C GLY A 114 -3.78 10.92 25.37
N ARG A 115 -4.27 10.37 24.26
CA ARG A 115 -3.96 8.98 23.88
C ARG A 115 -2.47 8.78 23.58
N LEU A 116 -1.90 9.57 22.68
CA LEU A 116 -0.57 9.33 22.15
C LEU A 116 0.54 9.66 23.16
N ARG A 117 0.51 10.84 23.79
CA ARG A 117 1.58 11.26 24.73
C ARG A 117 1.33 10.78 26.15
N GLU A 118 0.17 11.04 26.72
CA GLU A 118 -0.12 10.74 28.14
C GLU A 118 -0.35 9.23 28.37
N GLU A 119 -1.14 8.56 27.54
CA GLU A 119 -1.45 7.14 27.73
C GLU A 119 -0.40 6.19 27.13
N TRP A 120 0.12 6.46 25.93
CA TRP A 120 1.12 5.59 25.28
C TRP A 120 2.58 6.00 25.55
N GLY A 121 2.81 7.16 26.17
CA GLY A 121 4.16 7.61 26.52
C GLY A 121 5.01 8.08 25.33
N PHE A 122 4.39 8.51 24.22
CA PHE A 122 5.15 9.03 23.07
C PHE A 122 5.83 10.37 23.40
N ASP A 123 7.16 10.38 23.35
CA ASP A 123 8.01 11.54 23.62
C ASP A 123 8.57 12.22 22.36
N GLY A 124 8.28 11.65 21.19
CA GLY A 124 8.76 12.11 19.89
C GLY A 124 8.07 13.38 19.36
N VAL A 125 8.38 13.71 18.11
CA VAL A 125 7.89 14.92 17.42
C VAL A 125 6.63 14.61 16.61
N VAL A 126 5.60 15.42 16.76
CA VAL A 126 4.41 15.39 15.90
C VAL A 126 4.56 16.44 14.80
N ILE A 127 4.52 16.02 13.55
CA ILE A 127 4.60 16.90 12.38
C ILE A 127 3.26 16.89 11.66
N SER A 128 2.69 18.05 11.35
CA SER A 128 1.44 18.09 10.58
C SER A 128 1.63 17.44 9.21
N ASP A 129 0.55 16.93 8.63
CA ASP A 129 0.56 16.63 7.19
C ASP A 129 0.60 17.93 6.37
N PHE A 130 0.78 17.80 5.06
CA PHE A 130 1.02 18.90 4.13
C PHE A 130 -0.13 19.92 4.14
N GLY A 131 0.12 21.12 4.65
CA GLY A 131 -0.86 22.20 4.72
C GLY A 131 -1.96 21.99 5.78
N ALA A 132 -1.95 20.87 6.51
CA ALA A 132 -3.09 20.41 7.31
C ALA A 132 -3.51 21.39 8.43
N ILE A 133 -2.58 22.19 8.96
CA ILE A 133 -2.93 23.22 9.94
C ILE A 133 -3.80 24.30 9.29
N GLY A 134 -3.45 24.77 8.09
CA GLY A 134 -4.26 25.74 7.36
C GLY A 134 -5.63 25.19 6.95
N GLU A 135 -5.73 23.88 6.76
CA GLU A 135 -6.98 23.22 6.40
C GLU A 135 -7.99 23.15 7.55
N LEU A 136 -7.59 23.42 8.80
CA LEU A 136 -8.52 23.58 9.93
C LEU A 136 -9.58 24.66 9.66
N ILE A 137 -9.25 25.67 8.85
CA ILE A 137 -10.20 26.68 8.39
C ILE A 137 -11.25 26.06 7.45
N ARG A 138 -10.84 25.19 6.53
CA ARG A 138 -11.75 24.48 5.62
C ARG A 138 -12.61 23.45 6.33
N HIS A 139 -12.08 22.82 7.38
CA HIS A 139 -12.86 21.98 8.29
C HIS A 139 -13.87 22.79 9.12
N GLY A 140 -13.78 24.13 9.12
CA GLY A 140 -14.71 25.00 9.82
C GLY A 140 -14.49 25.07 11.33
N VAL A 141 -13.32 24.65 11.82
CA VAL A 141 -12.97 24.68 13.26
C VAL A 141 -12.07 25.86 13.64
N ALA A 142 -11.60 26.63 12.65
CA ALA A 142 -10.83 27.85 12.84
C ALA A 142 -11.33 28.96 11.91
N ALA A 143 -11.41 30.19 12.41
CA ALA A 143 -11.80 31.36 11.62
C ALA A 143 -10.64 31.92 10.77
N ASP A 144 -9.40 31.76 11.24
CA ASP A 144 -8.20 32.31 10.63
C ASP A 144 -6.95 31.47 10.94
N LEU A 145 -5.78 31.90 10.43
CA LEU A 145 -4.52 31.18 10.62
C LEU A 145 -4.01 31.23 12.07
N ALA A 146 -4.33 32.27 12.84
CA ALA A 146 -3.92 32.37 14.24
C ALA A 146 -4.68 31.36 15.10
N GLU A 147 -5.99 31.24 14.91
CA GLU A 147 -6.80 30.21 15.57
C GLU A 147 -6.40 28.80 15.13
N ALA A 148 -6.16 28.58 13.83
CA ALA A 148 -5.68 27.30 13.33
C ALA A 148 -4.32 26.90 13.94
N ALA A 149 -3.37 27.84 13.99
CA ALA A 149 -2.06 27.62 14.61
C ALA A 149 -2.19 27.29 16.10
N ALA A 150 -3.03 28.04 16.83
CA ALA A 150 -3.28 27.81 18.24
C ALA A 150 -3.89 26.42 18.51
N LEU A 151 -4.91 26.03 17.73
CA LEU A 151 -5.55 24.72 17.86
C LEU A 151 -4.55 23.58 17.65
N ALA A 152 -3.76 23.63 16.58
CA ALA A 152 -2.77 22.60 16.31
C ALA A 152 -1.68 22.52 17.38
N LEU A 153 -1.12 23.67 17.78
CA LEU A 153 -0.03 23.70 18.78
C LEU A 153 -0.53 23.24 20.17
N ASN A 154 -1.73 23.66 20.58
CA ASN A 154 -2.34 23.20 21.83
C ASN A 154 -2.79 21.73 21.79
N ALA A 155 -3.08 21.18 20.60
CA ALA A 155 -3.34 19.75 20.43
C ALA A 155 -2.06 18.90 20.57
N GLY A 156 -0.89 19.50 20.36
CA GLY A 156 0.42 18.87 20.53
C GLY A 156 1.16 18.60 19.22
N VAL A 157 0.77 19.27 18.12
CA VAL A 157 1.52 19.30 16.85
C VAL A 157 2.73 20.22 17.04
N ASP A 158 3.93 19.74 16.72
CA ASP A 158 5.19 20.45 16.98
C ASP A 158 5.74 21.15 15.73
N ILE A 159 5.49 20.61 14.53
CA ILE A 159 5.97 21.14 13.25
C ILE A 159 4.79 21.40 12.31
N ASP A 160 4.75 22.61 11.75
CA ASP A 160 3.90 23.01 10.63
C ASP A 160 4.56 22.65 9.30
N MET A 161 3.99 21.67 8.59
CA MET A 161 4.40 21.33 7.25
C MET A 161 3.62 22.18 6.23
N MET A 162 4.30 23.14 5.61
CA MET A 162 3.85 23.83 4.39
C MET A 162 2.57 24.67 4.49
N ALA A 163 1.93 24.81 5.67
CA ALA A 163 0.80 25.74 5.82
C ALA A 163 1.27 27.19 6.03
N GLY A 164 2.41 27.38 6.69
CA GLY A 164 2.88 28.70 7.14
C GLY A 164 2.02 29.29 8.25
N ALA A 165 1.18 28.48 8.88
CA ALA A 165 0.32 28.84 9.99
C ALA A 165 1.13 29.16 11.24
N TYR A 166 2.22 28.43 11.52
CA TYR A 166 3.04 28.73 12.70
C TYR A 166 3.85 30.01 12.55
N GLU A 167 4.53 30.17 11.41
CA GLU A 167 5.32 31.37 11.12
C GLU A 167 4.45 32.64 11.12
N LYS A 168 3.27 32.59 10.49
CA LYS A 168 2.42 33.77 10.26
C LYS A 168 1.33 33.96 11.33
N GLY A 169 0.86 32.87 11.94
CA GLY A 169 -0.29 32.87 12.84
C GLY A 169 0.07 32.84 14.33
N LEU A 170 1.18 32.20 14.74
CA LEU A 170 1.52 32.13 16.17
C LEU A 170 1.81 33.49 16.83
N PRO A 171 2.45 34.48 16.17
CA PRO A 171 2.63 35.80 16.77
C PRO A 171 1.29 36.44 17.20
N GLU A 172 0.29 36.43 16.31
CA GLU A 172 -1.04 36.95 16.61
C GLU A 172 -1.79 36.05 17.62
N ALA A 173 -1.63 34.73 17.54
CA ALA A 173 -2.24 33.80 18.50
C ALA A 173 -1.74 34.03 19.94
N LEU A 174 -0.46 34.39 20.10
CA LEU A 174 0.14 34.77 21.39
C LEU A 174 -0.42 36.11 21.88
N GLU A 175 -0.51 37.12 21.00
CA GLU A 175 -1.12 38.42 21.33
C GLU A 175 -2.59 38.28 21.76
N ARG A 176 -3.33 37.36 21.13
CA ARG A 176 -4.73 37.02 21.46
C ARG A 176 -4.86 36.11 22.69
N GLY A 177 -3.77 35.61 23.24
CA GLY A 177 -3.76 34.69 24.38
C GLY A 177 -4.34 33.30 24.07
N LEU A 178 -4.38 32.89 22.80
CA LEU A 178 -4.88 31.58 22.37
C LEU A 178 -3.87 30.45 22.61
N VAL A 179 -2.60 30.80 22.77
CA VAL A 179 -1.50 29.87 23.08
C VAL A 179 -0.55 30.52 24.07
N THR A 180 0.26 29.71 24.74
CA THR A 180 1.26 30.20 25.71
C THR A 180 2.67 30.00 25.19
N VAL A 181 3.60 30.83 25.66
CA VAL A 181 5.05 30.64 25.39
C VAL A 181 5.51 29.27 25.90
N ALA A 182 4.99 28.79 27.03
CA ALA A 182 5.32 27.46 27.54
C ALA A 182 4.89 26.32 26.57
N THR A 183 3.73 26.44 25.91
CA THR A 183 3.30 25.48 24.88
C THR A 183 4.27 25.49 23.70
N LEU A 184 4.67 26.68 23.24
CA LEU A 184 5.65 26.86 22.17
C LEU A 184 7.02 26.28 22.55
N ASP A 185 7.52 26.59 23.74
CA ASP A 185 8.80 26.09 24.25
C ASP A 185 8.82 24.56 24.32
N ALA A 186 7.71 23.93 24.70
CA ALA A 186 7.60 22.46 24.69
C ALA A 186 7.76 21.86 23.29
N ALA A 187 7.10 22.46 22.28
CA ALA A 187 7.24 22.02 20.88
C ALA A 187 8.68 22.23 20.36
N VAL A 188 9.25 23.41 20.61
CA VAL A 188 10.64 23.73 20.25
C VAL A 188 11.61 22.75 20.89
N THR A 189 11.43 22.44 22.18
CA THR A 189 12.28 21.50 22.93
C THR A 189 12.28 20.11 22.29
N ARG A 190 11.11 19.58 21.89
CA ARG A 190 11.04 18.26 21.21
C ARG A 190 11.77 18.27 19.87
N VAL A 191 11.58 19.32 19.07
CA VAL A 191 12.23 19.43 17.75
C VAL A 191 13.74 19.54 17.89
N LEU A 192 14.24 20.35 18.82
CA LEU A 192 15.67 20.46 19.09
C LEU A 192 16.25 19.16 19.68
N GLY A 193 15.53 18.52 20.61
CA GLY A 193 15.92 17.21 21.16
C GLY A 193 16.03 16.12 20.10
N LEU A 194 15.13 16.09 19.11
CA LEU A 194 15.25 15.18 17.97
C LEU A 194 16.51 15.47 17.15
N LYS A 195 16.81 16.74 16.86
CA LYS A 195 18.04 17.13 16.13
C LYS A 195 19.32 16.73 16.90
N GLU A 196 19.29 16.84 18.23
CA GLU A 196 20.37 16.37 19.10
C GLU A 196 20.54 14.85 19.03
N ARG A 197 19.45 14.07 19.17
CA ARG A 197 19.47 12.60 19.01
C ARG A 197 20.00 12.15 17.66
N LEU A 198 19.71 12.91 16.60
CA LEU A 198 20.22 12.66 15.25
C LEU A 198 21.69 13.08 15.07
N GLY A 199 22.32 13.67 16.08
CA GLY A 199 23.70 14.15 16.09
C GLY A 199 23.94 15.39 15.23
N LEU A 200 22.90 16.14 14.86
CA LEU A 200 23.01 17.26 13.92
C LEU A 200 23.66 18.50 14.53
N PHE A 201 23.63 18.65 15.86
CA PHE A 201 24.40 19.71 16.52
C PHE A 201 25.90 19.41 16.57
N ALA A 202 26.27 18.12 16.67
CA ALA A 202 27.67 17.71 16.69
C ALA A 202 28.29 17.75 15.29
N ASP A 203 27.56 17.29 14.27
CA ASP A 203 27.96 17.39 12.86
C ASP A 203 26.73 17.59 11.97
N PRO A 204 26.41 18.83 11.57
CA PRO A 204 25.21 19.11 10.76
C PRO A 204 25.29 18.51 9.35
N TYR A 205 26.49 18.15 8.88
CA TYR A 205 26.72 17.62 7.54
C TYR A 205 26.93 16.10 7.52
N ARG A 206 26.77 15.41 8.64
CA ARG A 206 27.11 13.98 8.77
C ARG A 206 26.41 13.04 7.77
N ARG A 207 25.27 13.47 7.21
CA ARG A 207 24.51 12.73 6.19
C ARG A 207 24.66 13.32 4.77
N CYS A 208 25.39 14.41 4.61
CA CYS A 208 25.68 15.04 3.31
C CYS A 208 27.08 14.66 2.79
N ARG A 209 27.93 14.07 3.64
CA ARG A 209 29.24 13.58 3.24
C ARG A 209 29.06 12.30 2.43
N GLY A 210 29.63 12.25 1.22
CA GLY A 210 29.60 11.05 0.39
C GLY A 210 28.31 10.86 -0.44
N GLU A 211 27.51 11.91 -0.66
CA GLU A 211 26.46 11.82 -1.68
C GLU A 211 27.08 11.42 -3.03
N GLY A 212 26.62 10.30 -3.59
CA GLY A 212 27.13 9.73 -4.83
C GLY A 212 28.38 8.85 -4.73
N THR A 213 28.93 8.58 -3.53
CA THR A 213 30.16 7.77 -3.36
C THR A 213 29.91 6.27 -3.25
N GLU A 214 28.67 5.81 -3.44
CA GLU A 214 28.40 4.38 -3.42
C GLU A 214 29.00 3.69 -4.64
N ASP A 215 29.77 2.65 -4.37
CA ASP A 215 30.41 1.81 -5.37
C ASP A 215 29.41 0.90 -6.12
N ALA A 216 29.92 0.16 -7.09
CA ALA A 216 29.09 -0.74 -7.89
C ALA A 216 28.51 -1.90 -7.06
N GLU A 217 29.18 -2.32 -5.99
CA GLU A 217 28.75 -3.45 -5.17
C GLU A 217 27.60 -3.05 -4.24
N GLY A 218 27.64 -1.86 -3.63
CA GLY A 218 26.52 -1.31 -2.86
C GLY A 218 25.27 -1.14 -3.73
N LYS A 219 25.44 -0.55 -4.91
CA LYS A 219 24.35 -0.42 -5.90
C LYS A 219 23.80 -1.79 -6.31
N GLY A 220 24.69 -2.73 -6.63
CA GLY A 220 24.33 -4.10 -6.98
C GLY A 220 23.60 -4.82 -5.84
N GLY A 221 24.04 -4.63 -4.60
CA GLY A 221 23.42 -5.18 -3.40
C GLY A 221 21.97 -4.71 -3.22
N ARG A 222 21.70 -3.42 -3.38
CA ARG A 222 20.33 -2.88 -3.29
C ARG A 222 19.42 -3.39 -4.40
N ARG A 223 19.94 -3.52 -5.62
CA ARG A 223 19.21 -4.11 -6.76
C ARG A 223 18.88 -5.58 -6.50
N ARG A 224 19.82 -6.37 -5.97
CA ARG A 224 19.54 -7.77 -5.56
C ARG A 224 18.46 -7.85 -4.49
N LEU A 225 18.49 -6.98 -3.48
CA LEU A 225 17.46 -6.94 -2.45
C LEU A 225 16.10 -6.50 -3.00
N ALA A 226 16.07 -5.54 -3.93
CA ALA A 226 14.84 -5.12 -4.60
C ALA A 226 14.21 -6.26 -5.42
N ARG A 227 15.02 -7.02 -6.17
CA ARG A 227 14.60 -8.22 -6.90
C ARG A 227 14.03 -9.27 -5.95
N GLU A 228 14.70 -9.52 -4.83
CA GLU A 228 14.25 -10.47 -3.81
C GLU A 228 12.92 -10.04 -3.17
N ALA A 229 12.80 -8.77 -2.79
CA ALA A 229 11.57 -8.23 -2.21
C ALA A 229 10.40 -8.30 -3.20
N GLY A 230 10.62 -7.87 -4.45
CA GLY A 230 9.63 -7.96 -5.53
C GLY A 230 9.16 -9.40 -5.73
N ARG A 231 10.09 -10.35 -5.79
CA ARG A 231 9.78 -11.78 -5.93
C ARG A 231 8.91 -12.32 -4.80
N ARG A 232 9.24 -12.00 -3.55
CA ARG A 232 8.48 -12.45 -2.36
C ARG A 232 7.09 -11.79 -2.27
N ALA A 233 6.89 -10.66 -2.93
CA ALA A 233 5.62 -9.94 -2.96
C ALA A 233 4.63 -10.46 -4.01
N LEU A 234 5.10 -11.17 -5.06
CA LEU A 234 4.23 -11.71 -6.10
C LEU A 234 3.27 -12.79 -5.53
N VAL A 235 1.98 -12.63 -5.80
CA VAL A 235 0.92 -13.54 -5.32
C VAL A 235 0.33 -14.31 -6.49
N LEU A 236 0.55 -15.62 -6.52
CA LEU A 236 -0.07 -16.52 -7.49
C LEU A 236 -1.52 -16.79 -7.06
N LEU A 237 -2.50 -16.33 -7.82
CA LEU A 237 -3.93 -16.46 -7.48
C LEU A 237 -4.61 -17.61 -8.23
N LYS A 238 -4.08 -18.00 -9.39
CA LYS A 238 -4.57 -19.12 -10.19
C LYS A 238 -3.40 -19.80 -10.89
N ASN A 239 -3.43 -21.14 -10.98
CA ASN A 239 -2.47 -21.94 -11.74
C ASN A 239 -3.08 -23.30 -12.15
N GLU A 240 -3.91 -23.30 -13.19
CA GLU A 240 -4.56 -24.49 -13.71
C GLU A 240 -3.59 -25.39 -14.48
N GLY A 241 -3.72 -26.70 -14.27
CA GLY A 241 -2.92 -27.71 -14.97
C GLY A 241 -1.41 -27.62 -14.73
N GLY A 242 -0.95 -26.82 -13.77
CA GLY A 242 0.47 -26.55 -13.56
C GLY A 242 1.11 -25.74 -14.69
N LEU A 243 0.37 -24.80 -15.30
CA LEU A 243 0.87 -23.95 -16.38
C LEU A 243 2.16 -23.21 -15.99
N LEU A 244 2.23 -22.70 -14.76
CA LEU A 244 3.46 -22.16 -14.17
C LEU A 244 4.11 -23.16 -13.21
N PRO A 245 5.45 -23.22 -13.16
CA PRO A 245 6.39 -22.40 -13.93
C PRO A 245 6.48 -22.80 -15.41
N LEU A 246 6.76 -21.84 -16.29
CA LEU A 246 7.00 -22.09 -17.71
C LEU A 246 8.31 -22.86 -17.87
N GLY A 247 8.24 -24.04 -18.48
CA GLY A 247 9.43 -24.84 -18.77
C GLY A 247 10.31 -24.21 -19.88
N GLU A 248 11.58 -24.62 -19.93
CA GLU A 248 12.56 -24.17 -20.92
C GLU A 248 12.21 -24.54 -22.39
N GLY A 249 11.16 -25.32 -22.60
CA GLY A 249 10.72 -25.80 -23.91
C GLY A 249 9.89 -24.81 -24.74
N ALA A 250 9.46 -23.68 -24.17
CA ALA A 250 8.72 -22.66 -24.91
C ALA A 250 9.61 -22.04 -26.00
N ARG A 251 9.21 -22.20 -27.27
CA ARG A 251 9.95 -21.71 -28.44
C ARG A 251 9.47 -20.35 -28.88
N ARG A 252 8.19 -20.05 -28.70
CA ARG A 252 7.59 -18.76 -29.05
C ARG A 252 6.66 -18.28 -27.95
N ILE A 253 6.95 -17.12 -27.37
CA ILE A 253 6.18 -16.54 -26.26
C ILE A 253 5.65 -15.19 -26.73
N ALA A 254 4.33 -15.00 -26.65
CA ALA A 254 3.73 -13.70 -26.87
C ALA A 254 3.66 -12.93 -25.54
N VAL A 255 4.28 -11.76 -25.47
CA VAL A 255 4.19 -10.85 -24.33
C VAL A 255 3.33 -9.67 -24.75
N ILE A 256 2.12 -9.61 -24.22
CA ILE A 256 1.06 -8.71 -24.70
C ILE A 256 0.62 -7.78 -23.58
N GLY A 257 0.22 -6.55 -23.92
CA GLY A 257 -0.49 -5.65 -23.03
C GLY A 257 0.27 -4.36 -22.72
N PRO A 258 -0.44 -3.31 -22.28
CA PRO A 258 0.14 -1.98 -22.09
C PRO A 258 1.23 -1.92 -21.02
N LEU A 259 1.30 -2.91 -20.13
CA LEU A 259 2.27 -2.98 -19.04
C LEU A 259 3.48 -3.89 -19.34
N ALA A 260 3.52 -4.51 -20.53
CA ALA A 260 4.58 -5.44 -20.91
C ALA A 260 5.96 -4.77 -20.96
N ASP A 261 6.07 -3.59 -21.58
CA ASP A 261 7.32 -2.83 -21.70
C ASP A 261 7.33 -1.51 -20.90
N ALA A 262 6.46 -1.40 -19.89
CA ALA A 262 6.24 -0.17 -19.12
C ALA A 262 7.10 -0.14 -17.83
N ALA A 263 8.41 -0.03 -17.96
CA ALA A 263 9.34 -0.13 -16.82
C ALA A 263 9.08 0.91 -15.71
N VAL A 264 8.68 2.14 -16.08
CA VAL A 264 8.41 3.23 -15.11
C VAL A 264 7.17 2.93 -14.26
N GLU A 265 6.15 2.32 -14.84
CA GLU A 265 4.92 1.96 -14.13
C GLU A 265 5.19 0.92 -13.03
N MET A 266 6.19 0.05 -13.22
CA MET A 266 6.56 -0.98 -12.26
C MET A 266 7.04 -0.43 -10.92
N ILE A 267 7.50 0.83 -10.89
CA ILE A 267 7.96 1.48 -9.66
C ILE A 267 6.79 1.79 -8.72
N GLY A 268 5.58 2.00 -9.26
CA GLY A 268 4.39 2.35 -8.50
C GLY A 268 4.33 3.81 -8.04
N PRO A 269 3.23 4.19 -7.37
CA PRO A 269 3.07 5.53 -6.80
C PRO A 269 4.02 5.75 -5.62
N TRP A 270 4.15 7.00 -5.17
CA TRP A 270 5.01 7.38 -4.04
C TRP A 270 6.50 6.99 -4.15
N ALA A 271 6.95 6.79 -5.37
CA ALA A 271 8.31 6.39 -5.69
C ALA A 271 9.39 7.46 -5.41
N SER A 272 9.00 8.73 -5.25
CA SER A 272 9.93 9.87 -5.06
C SER A 272 11.08 9.83 -6.10
N ASP A 273 12.33 9.90 -5.65
CA ASP A 273 13.53 9.80 -6.48
C ASP A 273 13.67 8.46 -7.23
N GLY A 274 12.95 7.42 -6.81
CA GLY A 274 12.89 6.13 -7.50
C GLY A 274 12.41 6.23 -8.95
N LYS A 275 11.60 7.24 -9.30
CA LYS A 275 11.16 7.48 -10.70
C LYS A 275 12.31 7.83 -11.65
N ARG A 276 13.43 8.31 -11.11
CA ARG A 276 14.63 8.66 -11.89
C ARG A 276 15.58 7.47 -12.05
N ALA A 277 15.39 6.40 -11.27
CA ALA A 277 16.24 5.23 -11.32
C ALA A 277 15.85 4.34 -12.51
N PRO A 278 16.83 3.72 -13.21
CA PRO A 278 16.53 2.73 -14.23
C PRO A 278 15.67 1.60 -13.67
N ALA A 279 14.68 1.15 -14.43
CA ALA A 279 13.79 0.06 -14.07
C ALA A 279 13.81 -1.01 -15.15
N VAL A 280 13.51 -2.26 -14.77
CA VAL A 280 13.45 -3.39 -15.72
C VAL A 280 12.00 -3.71 -16.03
N SER A 281 11.60 -3.56 -17.30
CA SER A 281 10.27 -3.96 -17.76
C SER A 281 10.08 -5.48 -17.74
N VAL A 282 8.83 -5.94 -17.75
CA VAL A 282 8.49 -7.37 -17.86
C VAL A 282 9.11 -7.97 -19.12
N LEU A 283 8.97 -7.28 -20.26
CA LEU A 283 9.54 -7.70 -21.53
C LEU A 283 11.06 -7.86 -21.48
N ALA A 284 11.77 -6.91 -20.87
CA ALA A 284 13.22 -6.98 -20.71
C ALA A 284 13.63 -8.19 -19.84
N GLY A 285 12.99 -8.37 -18.69
CA GLY A 285 13.29 -9.50 -17.80
C GLY A 285 13.01 -10.87 -18.43
N LEU A 286 11.92 -10.99 -19.20
CA LEU A 286 11.59 -12.23 -19.92
C LEU A 286 12.58 -12.54 -21.04
N ARG A 287 13.04 -11.52 -21.79
CA ARG A 287 14.08 -11.68 -22.82
C ARG A 287 15.40 -12.22 -22.26
N GLU A 288 15.76 -11.82 -21.05
CA GLU A 288 16.98 -12.32 -20.41
C GLU A 288 16.90 -13.80 -20.02
N VAL A 289 15.75 -14.25 -19.52
CA VAL A 289 15.58 -15.64 -19.05
C VAL A 289 15.19 -16.62 -20.16
N PHE A 290 14.67 -16.15 -21.29
CA PHE A 290 14.36 -16.96 -22.47
C PHE A 290 15.20 -16.55 -23.70
N PRO A 291 16.55 -16.63 -23.66
CA PRO A 291 17.40 -16.14 -24.74
C PRO A 291 17.30 -16.97 -26.04
N ARG A 292 16.66 -18.15 -25.98
CA ARG A 292 16.44 -19.05 -27.13
C ARG A 292 15.02 -19.04 -27.67
N ALA A 293 14.07 -18.44 -26.95
CA ALA A 293 12.70 -18.32 -27.40
C ALA A 293 12.53 -17.08 -28.28
N GLU A 294 11.68 -17.16 -29.29
CA GLU A 294 11.19 -15.99 -30.01
C GLU A 294 10.16 -15.29 -29.12
N ILE A 295 10.50 -14.10 -28.60
CA ILE A 295 9.57 -13.27 -27.85
C ILE A 295 8.93 -12.25 -28.79
N VAL A 296 7.64 -12.43 -29.05
CA VAL A 296 6.81 -11.50 -29.84
C VAL A 296 6.09 -10.56 -28.88
N HIS A 297 6.18 -9.25 -29.13
CA HIS A 297 5.57 -8.24 -28.28
C HIS A 297 4.49 -7.46 -29.05
N ALA A 298 3.36 -7.20 -28.38
CA ALA A 298 2.33 -6.28 -28.86
C ALA A 298 1.66 -5.57 -27.68
N GLU A 299 1.54 -4.24 -27.76
CA GLU A 299 0.90 -3.45 -26.69
C GLU A 299 -0.60 -3.76 -26.58
N GLY A 300 -1.29 -3.95 -27.70
CA GLY A 300 -2.71 -4.32 -27.76
C GLY A 300 -3.66 -3.13 -27.60
N VAL A 301 -3.64 -2.46 -26.44
CA VAL A 301 -4.52 -1.31 -26.13
C VAL A 301 -3.77 -0.25 -25.30
N PRO A 302 -4.21 1.03 -25.32
CA PRO A 302 -3.67 2.04 -24.42
C PRO A 302 -3.87 1.66 -22.94
N LEU A 303 -2.96 2.08 -22.07
CA LEU A 303 -3.00 1.75 -20.63
C LEU A 303 -4.26 2.26 -19.93
N THR A 304 -4.63 3.53 -20.11
CA THR A 304 -5.70 4.17 -19.33
C THR A 304 -6.90 4.62 -20.16
N GLN A 305 -6.75 4.67 -21.48
CA GLN A 305 -7.75 5.21 -22.41
C GLN A 305 -8.45 4.08 -23.16
N ASP A 306 -9.64 4.39 -23.69
CA ASP A 306 -10.30 3.49 -24.62
C ASP A 306 -9.60 3.52 -25.99
N GLY A 307 -9.44 2.33 -26.58
CA GLY A 307 -8.79 2.15 -27.87
C GLY A 307 -8.56 0.68 -28.16
N THR A 308 -9.00 0.21 -29.33
CA THR A 308 -9.00 -1.21 -29.70
C THR A 308 -8.18 -1.51 -30.96
N ASP A 309 -7.56 -0.50 -31.57
CA ASP A 309 -6.87 -0.61 -32.86
C ASP A 309 -5.71 -1.62 -32.83
N GLY A 310 -5.03 -1.78 -31.69
CA GLY A 310 -3.93 -2.72 -31.52
C GLY A 310 -4.35 -4.17 -31.20
N ILE A 311 -5.64 -4.44 -30.97
CA ILE A 311 -6.10 -5.78 -30.56
C ILE A 311 -5.83 -6.81 -31.66
N ALA A 312 -5.99 -6.45 -32.93
CA ALA A 312 -5.72 -7.36 -34.04
C ALA A 312 -4.25 -7.84 -34.04
N ALA A 313 -3.30 -6.91 -33.84
CA ALA A 313 -1.88 -7.23 -33.76
C ALA A 313 -1.55 -8.11 -32.54
N ALA A 314 -2.22 -7.87 -31.40
CA ALA A 314 -2.07 -8.72 -30.21
C ALA A 314 -2.60 -10.14 -30.43
N VAL A 315 -3.75 -10.29 -31.08
CA VAL A 315 -4.31 -11.61 -31.45
C VAL A 315 -3.38 -12.35 -32.41
N ASP A 316 -2.82 -11.66 -33.40
CA ASP A 316 -1.87 -12.27 -34.34
C ASP A 316 -0.57 -12.70 -33.64
N ALA A 317 -0.05 -11.90 -32.71
CA ALA A 317 1.10 -12.29 -31.88
C ALA A 317 0.80 -13.54 -31.04
N ALA A 318 -0.43 -13.67 -30.51
CA ALA A 318 -0.83 -14.81 -29.70
C ALA A 318 -1.04 -16.11 -30.51
N ARG A 319 -1.62 -16.03 -31.72
CA ARG A 319 -2.03 -17.23 -32.51
C ARG A 319 -0.94 -18.26 -32.76
N ASP A 320 0.30 -17.80 -32.91
CA ASP A 320 1.43 -18.70 -33.18
C ASP A 320 2.30 -18.97 -31.96
N ALA A 321 1.99 -18.36 -30.81
CA ALA A 321 2.75 -18.58 -29.59
C ALA A 321 2.42 -19.93 -28.94
N ASP A 322 3.38 -20.48 -28.21
CA ASP A 322 3.21 -21.63 -27.34
C ASP A 322 2.45 -21.24 -26.07
N CYS A 323 2.70 -20.02 -25.57
CA CYS A 323 1.99 -19.40 -24.47
C CYS A 323 1.93 -17.87 -24.62
N VAL A 324 0.95 -17.27 -23.96
CA VAL A 324 0.76 -15.82 -23.89
C VAL A 324 0.96 -15.36 -22.45
N ILE A 325 1.76 -14.31 -22.28
CA ILE A 325 1.89 -13.54 -21.04
C ILE A 325 1.21 -12.19 -21.26
N LEU A 326 0.04 -12.01 -20.68
CA LEU A 326 -0.77 -10.79 -20.79
C LEU A 326 -0.54 -9.89 -19.57
N CYS A 327 0.02 -8.70 -19.78
CA CYS A 327 0.36 -7.70 -18.76
C CYS A 327 -0.71 -6.60 -18.76
N VAL A 328 -1.62 -6.64 -17.79
CA VAL A 328 -2.78 -5.74 -17.68
C VAL A 328 -2.93 -5.20 -16.26
N GLY A 329 -3.73 -4.15 -16.11
CA GLY A 329 -4.02 -3.52 -14.83
C GLY A 329 -3.89 -2.01 -14.86
N GLU A 330 -3.49 -1.43 -13.74
CA GLU A 330 -3.46 0.01 -13.50
C GLU A 330 -2.11 0.65 -13.83
N ALA A 331 -2.15 1.91 -14.29
CA ALA A 331 -0.97 2.78 -14.21
C ALA A 331 -0.66 3.11 -12.74
N ALA A 332 0.60 3.42 -12.43
CA ALA A 332 1.09 3.72 -11.08
C ALA A 332 0.24 4.79 -10.39
N GLU A 333 -0.02 5.90 -11.07
CA GLU A 333 -0.75 7.07 -10.55
C GLU A 333 -2.28 6.89 -10.53
N MET A 334 -2.81 5.72 -10.92
CA MET A 334 -4.22 5.38 -10.64
C MET A 334 -4.43 4.95 -9.18
N SER A 335 -3.35 4.86 -8.41
CA SER A 335 -3.32 4.63 -6.96
C SER A 335 -2.37 5.63 -6.30
N GLY A 336 -2.37 5.69 -4.98
CA GLY A 336 -1.75 6.76 -4.21
C GLY A 336 -2.74 7.87 -3.84
N GLU A 337 -2.19 9.02 -3.49
CA GLU A 337 -2.94 10.17 -2.99
C GLU A 337 -3.90 10.77 -4.03
N ALA A 338 -5.10 11.14 -3.59
CA ALA A 338 -6.20 11.67 -4.39
C ALA A 338 -6.66 10.78 -5.57
N ALA A 339 -6.15 9.55 -5.69
CA ALA A 339 -6.41 8.64 -6.80
C ALA A 339 -7.54 7.63 -6.48
N SER A 340 -8.65 8.10 -5.92
CA SER A 340 -9.79 7.23 -5.57
C SER A 340 -10.55 6.78 -6.83
N ARG A 341 -10.96 5.51 -6.91
CA ARG A 341 -11.68 4.98 -8.07
C ARG A 341 -13.10 4.51 -7.70
N THR A 342 -14.08 4.92 -8.50
CA THR A 342 -15.47 4.44 -8.37
C THR A 342 -15.67 3.04 -8.96
N LYS A 343 -14.83 2.67 -9.93
CA LYS A 343 -14.76 1.33 -10.52
C LYS A 343 -13.40 0.72 -10.21
N ILE A 344 -13.40 -0.52 -9.76
CA ILE A 344 -12.20 -1.30 -9.47
C ILE A 344 -12.01 -2.42 -10.50
N ASP A 345 -12.35 -2.15 -11.75
CA ASP A 345 -12.17 -3.01 -12.92
C ASP A 345 -10.86 -2.69 -13.67
N LEU A 346 -10.58 -3.44 -14.74
CA LEU A 346 -9.47 -3.14 -15.65
C LEU A 346 -9.71 -1.78 -16.35
N PRO A 347 -8.70 -0.89 -16.40
CA PRO A 347 -8.82 0.41 -17.07
C PRO A 347 -9.01 0.31 -18.59
N GLY A 348 -9.72 1.29 -19.15
CA GLY A 348 -9.88 1.48 -20.59
C GLY A 348 -10.40 0.23 -21.30
N SER A 349 -9.80 -0.10 -22.44
CA SER A 349 -10.18 -1.25 -23.27
C SER A 349 -9.45 -2.56 -22.93
N GLN A 350 -8.81 -2.66 -21.76
CA GLN A 350 -8.01 -3.85 -21.40
C GLN A 350 -8.85 -5.13 -21.22
N SER A 351 -10.12 -5.03 -20.79
CA SER A 351 -11.00 -6.21 -20.78
C SER A 351 -11.28 -6.73 -22.20
N ALA A 352 -11.41 -5.85 -23.20
CA ALA A 352 -11.57 -6.28 -24.59
C ALA A 352 -10.31 -6.97 -25.13
N LEU A 353 -9.11 -6.51 -24.72
CA LEU A 353 -7.86 -7.18 -25.03
C LEU A 353 -7.78 -8.58 -24.39
N LEU A 354 -8.10 -8.68 -23.11
CA LEU A 354 -8.17 -9.96 -22.39
C LEU A 354 -9.10 -10.94 -23.11
N ASP A 355 -10.28 -10.48 -23.49
CA ASP A 355 -11.29 -11.28 -24.18
C ASP A 355 -10.79 -11.79 -25.53
N ALA A 356 -10.19 -10.91 -26.34
CA ALA A 356 -9.68 -11.25 -27.65
C ALA A 356 -8.48 -12.20 -27.60
N VAL A 357 -7.56 -11.99 -26.65
CA VAL A 357 -6.39 -12.86 -26.44
C VAL A 357 -6.84 -14.24 -25.93
N ALA A 358 -7.74 -14.30 -24.96
CA ALA A 358 -8.28 -15.56 -24.44
C ALA A 358 -8.99 -16.37 -25.54
N ALA A 359 -9.70 -15.71 -26.45
CA ALA A 359 -10.39 -16.36 -27.57
C ALA A 359 -9.44 -17.09 -28.56
N THR A 360 -8.13 -16.85 -28.50
CA THR A 360 -7.15 -17.62 -29.29
C THR A 360 -6.99 -19.06 -28.81
N GLY A 361 -7.44 -19.38 -27.59
CA GLY A 361 -7.33 -20.72 -26.99
C GLY A 361 -5.91 -21.11 -26.57
N LYS A 362 -4.96 -20.15 -26.58
CA LYS A 362 -3.59 -20.39 -26.15
C LYS A 362 -3.47 -20.41 -24.63
N PRO A 363 -2.51 -21.17 -24.07
CA PRO A 363 -2.19 -21.07 -22.65
C PRO A 363 -1.91 -19.62 -22.25
N LEU A 364 -2.73 -19.08 -21.35
CA LEU A 364 -2.74 -17.67 -20.98
C LEU A 364 -2.31 -17.50 -19.53
N VAL A 365 -1.20 -16.79 -19.34
CA VAL A 365 -0.72 -16.27 -18.05
C VAL A 365 -1.06 -14.79 -17.99
N VAL A 366 -1.77 -14.34 -16.96
CA VAL A 366 -2.03 -12.93 -16.71
C VAL A 366 -1.14 -12.42 -15.58
N LEU A 367 -0.43 -11.34 -15.85
CA LEU A 367 0.27 -10.52 -14.86
C LEU A 367 -0.60 -9.29 -14.59
N LEU A 368 -1.19 -9.24 -13.40
CA LEU A 368 -2.09 -8.16 -12.98
C LEU A 368 -1.34 -7.15 -12.10
N PHE A 369 -1.19 -5.93 -12.60
CA PHE A 369 -0.55 -4.83 -11.86
C PHE A 369 -1.62 -3.88 -11.30
N SER A 370 -1.60 -3.63 -10.00
CA SER A 370 -2.55 -2.70 -9.39
C SER A 370 -2.09 -2.26 -8.01
N GLY A 371 -2.47 -1.04 -7.61
CA GLY A 371 -2.21 -0.55 -6.26
C GLY A 371 -3.26 -1.02 -5.23
N ARG A 372 -4.31 -1.69 -5.71
CA ARG A 372 -5.50 -2.10 -4.96
C ARG A 372 -6.04 -3.43 -5.47
N PRO A 373 -6.96 -4.08 -4.74
CA PRO A 373 -7.80 -5.15 -5.29
C PRO A 373 -8.57 -4.70 -6.53
N LEU A 374 -8.57 -5.55 -7.57
CA LEU A 374 -9.41 -5.37 -8.75
C LEU A 374 -10.47 -6.47 -8.83
N ALA A 375 -11.72 -6.08 -9.12
CA ALA A 375 -12.88 -6.94 -9.27
C ALA A 375 -13.07 -7.33 -10.74
N VAL A 376 -12.37 -8.39 -11.17
CA VAL A 376 -12.35 -8.87 -12.57
C VAL A 376 -12.54 -10.40 -12.59
N PRO A 377 -13.69 -10.93 -12.11
CA PRO A 377 -13.91 -12.38 -11.98
C PRO A 377 -13.71 -13.14 -13.30
N GLU A 378 -14.12 -12.57 -14.43
CA GLU A 378 -13.99 -13.15 -15.77
C GLU A 378 -12.53 -13.43 -16.18
N MET A 379 -11.57 -12.69 -15.63
CA MET A 379 -10.14 -12.93 -15.87
C MET A 379 -9.73 -14.30 -15.33
N PHE A 380 -10.28 -14.69 -14.18
CA PHE A 380 -9.98 -15.98 -13.56
C PHE A 380 -10.74 -17.13 -14.21
N GLU A 381 -11.75 -16.87 -15.03
CA GLU A 381 -12.40 -17.90 -15.86
C GLU A 381 -11.60 -18.16 -17.14
N ARG A 382 -10.95 -17.12 -17.68
CA ARG A 382 -10.27 -17.15 -18.99
C ARG A 382 -8.78 -17.50 -18.93
N ALA A 383 -8.08 -17.07 -17.88
CA ALA A 383 -6.65 -17.29 -17.75
C ALA A 383 -6.32 -18.65 -17.13
N GLY A 384 -5.28 -19.33 -17.63
CA GLY A 384 -4.76 -20.55 -17.00
C GLY A 384 -3.94 -20.25 -15.74
N ALA A 385 -3.25 -19.11 -15.70
CA ALA A 385 -2.58 -18.63 -14.51
C ALA A 385 -2.75 -17.12 -14.32
N VAL A 386 -2.81 -16.66 -13.07
CA VAL A 386 -2.90 -15.23 -12.73
C VAL A 386 -1.96 -14.93 -11.58
N ILE A 387 -1.06 -13.95 -11.75
CA ILE A 387 -0.20 -13.41 -10.71
C ILE A 387 -0.62 -11.97 -10.42
N ALA A 388 -1.03 -11.69 -9.19
CA ALA A 388 -1.15 -10.31 -8.71
C ALA A 388 0.25 -9.79 -8.35
N CYS A 389 0.67 -8.77 -9.07
CA CYS A 389 2.03 -8.27 -9.04
C CYS A 389 2.22 -7.07 -8.09
N GLY A 390 1.14 -6.34 -7.78
CA GLY A 390 1.29 -5.00 -7.18
C GLY A 390 2.12 -4.10 -8.12
N PHE A 391 3.06 -3.35 -7.53
CA PHE A 391 4.13 -2.66 -8.26
C PHE A 391 5.49 -3.12 -7.67
N PRO A 392 6.17 -4.12 -8.27
CA PRO A 392 7.33 -4.77 -7.64
C PRO A 392 8.61 -3.93 -7.58
N GLY A 393 8.61 -2.71 -8.13
CA GLY A 393 9.72 -1.77 -8.06
C GLY A 393 10.72 -1.89 -9.22
N SER A 394 11.93 -1.37 -8.98
CA SER A 394 12.96 -1.18 -10.02
C SER A 394 13.49 -2.46 -10.69
N GLU A 395 13.24 -3.62 -10.07
CA GLU A 395 13.65 -4.93 -10.55
C GLU A 395 12.45 -5.84 -10.88
N ALA A 396 11.29 -5.25 -11.16
CA ALA A 396 10.06 -6.00 -11.40
C ALA A 396 10.19 -7.04 -12.52
N GLY A 397 10.74 -6.66 -13.68
CA GLY A 397 10.95 -7.60 -14.78
C GLY A 397 11.77 -8.82 -14.38
N HIS A 398 12.85 -8.62 -13.63
CA HIS A 398 13.68 -9.69 -13.12
C HIS A 398 12.98 -10.57 -12.07
N ALA A 399 12.27 -9.95 -11.12
CA ALA A 399 11.53 -10.66 -10.08
C ALA A 399 10.39 -11.52 -10.68
N ILE A 400 9.66 -10.96 -11.64
CA ILE A 400 8.60 -11.66 -12.37
C ILE A 400 9.19 -12.80 -13.19
N ALA A 401 10.27 -12.54 -13.92
CA ALA A 401 10.96 -13.57 -14.70
C ALA A 401 11.39 -14.76 -13.85
N ASP A 402 11.96 -14.52 -12.65
CA ASP A 402 12.36 -15.58 -11.71
C ASP A 402 11.20 -16.50 -11.31
N VAL A 403 10.04 -15.90 -11.03
CA VAL A 403 8.82 -16.65 -10.69
C VAL A 403 8.31 -17.40 -11.91
N ILE A 404 8.18 -16.74 -13.07
CA ILE A 404 7.68 -17.34 -14.31
C ILE A 404 8.46 -18.60 -14.69
N ILE A 405 9.79 -18.61 -14.56
CA ILE A 405 10.61 -19.80 -14.88
C ILE A 405 10.76 -20.77 -13.70
N GLY A 406 10.21 -20.46 -12.53
CA GLY A 406 10.33 -21.31 -11.35
C GLY A 406 11.75 -21.37 -10.77
N ARG A 407 12.61 -20.39 -11.07
CA ARG A 407 13.90 -20.23 -10.36
C ARG A 407 13.66 -20.17 -8.85
N GLU A 408 12.53 -19.58 -8.49
CA GLU A 408 12.02 -19.43 -7.15
C GLU A 408 10.49 -19.45 -7.18
N GLY A 409 9.87 -20.14 -6.22
CA GLY A 409 8.41 -20.23 -6.14
C GLY A 409 7.74 -18.95 -5.61
N PRO A 410 6.48 -18.67 -5.98
CA PRO A 410 5.72 -17.57 -5.42
C PRO A 410 5.38 -17.85 -3.96
N THR A 411 5.67 -16.87 -3.10
CA THR A 411 5.41 -16.95 -1.65
C THR A 411 4.47 -15.87 -1.15
N GLY A 412 4.11 -14.90 -1.99
CA GLY A 412 3.23 -13.81 -1.62
C GLY A 412 1.85 -14.32 -1.21
N ARG A 413 1.20 -13.57 -0.31
CA ARG A 413 -0.17 -13.78 0.16
C ARG A 413 -0.88 -12.44 0.16
N LEU A 414 -2.16 -12.42 -0.19
CA LEU A 414 -2.94 -11.19 -0.25
C LEU A 414 -3.05 -10.55 1.15
N PRO A 415 -2.66 -9.27 1.32
CA PRO A 415 -2.81 -8.55 2.59
C PRO A 415 -4.22 -7.96 2.77
N THR A 416 -5.08 -8.08 1.75
CA THR A 416 -6.46 -7.60 1.74
C THR A 416 -7.34 -8.54 0.93
N THR A 417 -8.61 -8.63 1.33
CA THR A 417 -9.65 -9.40 0.66
C THR A 417 -9.99 -8.77 -0.69
N TRP A 418 -10.16 -9.59 -1.72
CA TRP A 418 -10.54 -9.14 -3.06
C TRP A 418 -12.03 -9.33 -3.30
N PRO A 419 -12.81 -8.24 -3.48
CA PRO A 419 -14.23 -8.36 -3.78
C PRO A 419 -14.46 -8.92 -5.19
N ARG A 420 -15.62 -9.55 -5.40
CA ARG A 420 -16.13 -9.94 -6.72
C ARG A 420 -16.65 -8.74 -7.51
N HIS A 421 -17.11 -7.71 -6.80
CA HIS A 421 -17.66 -6.48 -7.35
C HIS A 421 -17.57 -5.34 -6.33
N VAL A 422 -17.46 -4.09 -6.80
CA VAL A 422 -17.37 -2.92 -5.91
C VAL A 422 -18.56 -2.78 -4.94
N GLY A 423 -19.72 -3.34 -5.30
CA GLY A 423 -20.92 -3.38 -4.45
C GLY A 423 -20.79 -4.23 -3.18
N GLN A 424 -19.77 -5.10 -3.08
CA GLN A 424 -19.47 -5.81 -1.84
C GLN A 424 -18.68 -4.96 -0.83
N VAL A 425 -18.16 -3.80 -1.23
CA VAL A 425 -17.28 -3.01 -0.36
C VAL A 425 -18.09 -2.30 0.74
N PRO A 426 -17.66 -2.38 2.02
CA PRO A 426 -16.49 -3.11 2.52
C PRO A 426 -16.75 -4.61 2.72
N ILE A 427 -15.80 -5.44 2.31
CA ILE A 427 -15.68 -6.88 2.60
C ILE A 427 -14.25 -7.17 3.05
N PHE A 428 -14.06 -7.89 4.15
CA PHE A 428 -12.75 -8.00 4.80
C PHE A 428 -12.66 -9.20 5.76
N LEU A 429 -11.46 -9.53 6.21
CA LEU A 429 -11.19 -10.54 7.24
C LEU A 429 -11.90 -10.21 8.56
N ALA A 430 -12.38 -11.25 9.26
CA ALA A 430 -12.94 -11.14 10.61
C ALA A 430 -14.22 -10.28 10.70
N GLU A 431 -15.07 -10.36 9.68
CA GLU A 431 -16.44 -9.87 9.75
C GLU A 431 -17.26 -10.58 10.84
N ARG A 432 -18.14 -9.84 11.49
CA ARG A 432 -19.03 -10.37 12.53
C ARG A 432 -20.22 -11.07 11.87
N SER A 433 -20.56 -12.27 12.34
CA SER A 433 -21.65 -13.08 11.75
C SER A 433 -23.06 -12.48 11.90
N GLY A 434 -23.25 -11.51 12.79
CA GLY A 434 -24.55 -10.92 13.09
C GLY A 434 -25.56 -11.94 13.66
N GLY A 435 -26.84 -11.55 13.70
CA GLY A 435 -27.92 -12.43 14.20
C GLY A 435 -28.53 -13.37 13.15
N ARG A 436 -28.20 -13.19 11.86
CA ARG A 436 -28.72 -13.98 10.74
C ARG A 436 -27.61 -14.21 9.70
N PRO A 437 -26.63 -15.08 9.99
CA PRO A 437 -25.52 -15.36 9.07
C PRO A 437 -26.03 -15.88 7.73
N GLU A 438 -25.19 -15.80 6.70
CA GLU A 438 -25.52 -16.22 5.33
C GLU A 438 -26.10 -17.64 5.30
N ASN A 439 -27.28 -17.79 4.69
CA ASN A 439 -27.82 -19.07 4.27
C ASN A 439 -28.49 -18.88 2.90
N PRO A 440 -27.90 -19.41 1.81
CA PRO A 440 -28.48 -19.25 0.47
C PRO A 440 -29.92 -19.76 0.36
N ALA A 441 -30.32 -20.77 1.15
CA ALA A 441 -31.66 -21.36 1.12
C ALA A 441 -32.73 -20.57 1.88
N ASP A 442 -32.37 -19.57 2.69
CA ASP A 442 -33.32 -18.77 3.48
C ASP A 442 -33.33 -17.31 3.03
N LYS A 443 -34.49 -16.80 2.60
CA LYS A 443 -34.65 -15.42 2.12
C LYS A 443 -34.16 -14.36 3.12
N TYR A 444 -34.33 -14.58 4.43
CA TYR A 444 -34.16 -13.53 5.43
C TYR A 444 -32.82 -13.55 6.18
N THR A 445 -31.75 -13.97 5.49
CA THR A 445 -30.36 -13.91 6.00
C THR A 445 -29.59 -12.71 5.48
N SER A 446 -28.46 -12.38 6.11
CA SER A 446 -27.53 -11.36 5.60
C SER A 446 -26.85 -11.88 4.33
N LYS A 447 -27.38 -11.51 3.15
CA LYS A 447 -26.81 -11.86 1.85
C LYS A 447 -27.23 -10.92 0.73
N TYR A 448 -26.49 -10.96 -0.38
CA TYR A 448 -26.89 -10.32 -1.63
C TYR A 448 -27.87 -11.21 -2.42
N LEU A 449 -28.61 -10.61 -3.37
CA LEU A 449 -29.56 -11.33 -4.23
C LEU A 449 -28.93 -11.82 -5.54
N ASP A 450 -27.87 -11.15 -5.98
CA ASP A 450 -27.28 -11.23 -7.31
C ASP A 450 -25.84 -11.76 -7.31
N MET A 451 -25.28 -12.04 -6.13
CA MET A 451 -23.97 -12.68 -5.96
C MET A 451 -23.81 -13.35 -4.60
N PRO A 452 -22.90 -14.33 -4.45
CA PRO A 452 -22.56 -14.87 -3.13
C PRO A 452 -21.89 -13.80 -2.25
N ASN A 453 -21.98 -13.96 -0.93
CA ASN A 453 -21.27 -13.06 -0.01
C ASN A 453 -19.76 -13.27 -0.04
N SER A 454 -19.29 -14.48 -0.38
CA SER A 454 -17.86 -14.79 -0.40
C SER A 454 -17.08 -13.82 -1.30
N PRO A 455 -15.86 -13.42 -0.88
CA PRO A 455 -14.97 -12.65 -1.74
C PRO A 455 -14.51 -13.49 -2.94
N LEU A 456 -13.91 -12.84 -3.92
CA LEU A 456 -13.22 -13.53 -5.01
C LEU A 456 -11.97 -14.24 -4.48
N PHE A 457 -11.18 -13.54 -3.64
CA PHE A 457 -10.09 -14.12 -2.86
C PHE A 457 -10.14 -13.61 -1.43
N PRO A 458 -10.06 -14.48 -0.42
CA PRO A 458 -9.98 -14.04 0.97
C PRO A 458 -8.60 -13.46 1.29
N PHE A 459 -8.51 -12.71 2.39
CA PHE A 459 -7.25 -12.38 3.04
C PHE A 459 -6.35 -13.62 3.18
N GLY A 460 -5.05 -13.45 2.93
CA GLY A 460 -4.06 -14.51 3.04
C GLY A 460 -4.09 -15.52 1.87
N ALA A 461 -4.93 -15.35 0.86
CA ALA A 461 -4.90 -16.20 -0.33
C ALA A 461 -3.59 -16.04 -1.11
N GLY A 462 -3.11 -17.14 -1.68
CA GLY A 462 -1.94 -17.19 -2.54
C GLY A 462 -1.40 -18.60 -2.64
N LEU A 463 -1.18 -19.07 -3.87
CA LEU A 463 -0.69 -20.40 -4.18
C LEU A 463 0.84 -20.44 -4.16
N GLY A 464 1.39 -21.64 -4.06
CA GLY A 464 2.78 -21.95 -4.39
C GLY A 464 2.83 -22.91 -5.60
N TYR A 465 4.03 -23.27 -6.06
CA TYR A 465 4.19 -24.33 -7.06
C TYR A 465 4.13 -25.75 -6.48
N GLY A 466 4.42 -25.87 -5.18
CA GLY A 466 4.31 -27.14 -4.45
C GLY A 466 3.03 -27.21 -3.63
N GLU A 467 2.67 -28.44 -3.23
CA GLU A 467 1.61 -28.71 -2.28
C GLU A 467 2.12 -28.51 -0.84
N VAL A 468 1.32 -27.84 0.00
CA VAL A 468 1.57 -27.72 1.45
C VAL A 468 0.38 -28.33 2.17
N VAL A 469 0.64 -29.40 2.94
CA VAL A 469 -0.38 -30.10 3.71
C VAL A 469 -0.20 -29.77 5.18
N PHE A 470 -1.24 -29.23 5.80
CA PHE A 470 -1.33 -29.09 7.25
C PHE A 470 -2.08 -30.29 7.81
N ALA A 471 -1.45 -31.05 8.70
CA ALA A 471 -2.03 -32.23 9.34
C ALA A 471 -1.80 -32.19 10.86
N ASP A 472 -2.60 -32.94 11.61
CA ASP A 472 -2.43 -33.17 13.04
C ASP A 472 -2.25 -31.90 13.88
N LEU A 473 -3.15 -30.90 13.70
CA LEU A 473 -3.15 -29.71 14.55
C LEU A 473 -3.28 -30.12 16.03
N LYS A 474 -2.23 -29.91 16.81
CA LYS A 474 -2.20 -30.12 18.24
C LYS A 474 -2.26 -28.76 18.94
N ALA A 475 -3.19 -28.63 19.86
CA ALA A 475 -3.28 -27.49 20.75
C ALA A 475 -3.15 -28.01 22.18
N ASP A 476 -2.16 -27.50 22.90
CA ASP A 476 -2.04 -27.70 24.34
C ASP A 476 -2.88 -26.61 25.04
N VAL A 477 -3.61 -26.99 26.08
CA VAL A 477 -4.28 -26.00 26.94
C VAL A 477 -3.17 -25.33 27.75
N GLY A 478 -2.77 -24.12 27.32
CA GLY A 478 -1.88 -23.27 28.11
C GLY A 478 -2.53 -22.85 29.43
N GLU A 479 -1.71 -22.40 30.39
CA GLU A 479 -2.23 -21.76 31.61
C GLU A 479 -3.21 -20.63 31.24
N ALA A 480 -4.30 -20.51 32.00
CA ALA A 480 -5.31 -19.50 31.78
C ALA A 480 -4.65 -18.11 31.73
N ILE A 481 -4.78 -17.43 30.61
CA ILE A 481 -4.40 -16.02 30.51
C ILE A 481 -5.48 -15.26 31.28
N GLU A 482 -5.22 -14.95 32.56
CA GLU A 482 -6.02 -13.99 33.31
C GLU A 482 -5.87 -12.63 32.60
N ALA A 483 -6.93 -12.18 31.94
CA ALA A 483 -6.97 -10.86 31.35
C ALA A 483 -6.94 -9.82 32.48
N SER A 484 -5.80 -9.17 32.68
CA SER A 484 -5.61 -8.05 33.61
C SER A 484 -6.18 -6.75 33.06
#